data_AF-A0A182MHY1-F1
#
_entry.id   AF-A0A182MHY1-F1
#
_cell.length_a   1.000
_cell.length_b   1.000
_cell.length_c   1.000
_cell.angle_alpha   90.00
_cell.angle_beta   90.00
_cell.angle_gamma   90.00
#
_symmetry.space_group_name_H-M   'P 1'
#
loop_
_entity.id
_entity.type
_entity.pdbx_description
1 polymer ?
#
loop_
_entity_poly.entity_id
_entity_poly.type
_entity_poly.pdbx_seq_one_letter_code
_entity_poly.pdbx_strand_id
1 'polypeptide(L)'
;MENTPSGGVYLVNFLNVYGPGLAILFVVFVEAAGVFWFYGVENFSADIEQMLGKKPSLFWRICWKYISPTFLFCILIFSLLGYEEMLGEEYEYPEWSVAAGWALTLSSVLCIPTYVIYKFLKSPGNCEDRLRRTFKPEPLIPTAIPGQLYTGTAV
;
A
#
# COMPACT_ATOMS: atom_id res chain seq x y z
N MET A 1 -20.37 13.06 32.68
CA MET A 1 -19.82 13.10 31.31
C MET A 1 -20.79 12.34 30.41
N GLU A 2 -22.00 12.86 30.21
CA GLU A 2 -23.12 12.04 29.67
C GLU A 2 -24.02 12.90 28.79
N ASN A 3 -23.74 12.91 27.48
CA ASN A 3 -24.64 13.44 26.44
C ASN A 3 -24.27 12.99 25.01
N THR A 4 -23.44 11.96 24.84
CA THR A 4 -23.30 11.31 23.52
C THR A 4 -24.60 10.54 23.24
N PRO A 5 -25.21 10.64 22.05
CA PRO A 5 -26.35 9.79 21.71
C PRO A 5 -25.95 8.32 21.91
N SER A 6 -26.78 7.51 22.57
CA SER A 6 -26.48 6.10 22.86
C SER A 6 -26.12 5.28 21.60
N GLY A 7 -26.57 5.71 20.42
CA GLY A 7 -26.19 5.13 19.12
C GLY A 7 -24.81 5.54 18.58
N GLY A 8 -24.23 6.63 19.06
CA GLY A 8 -22.97 7.19 18.54
C GLY A 8 -21.76 6.31 18.80
N VAL A 9 -21.73 5.60 19.93
CA VAL A 9 -20.63 4.68 20.28
C VAL A 9 -20.59 3.50 19.31
N TYR A 10 -21.75 2.92 18.98
CA TYR A 10 -21.84 1.84 18.00
C TYR A 10 -21.43 2.29 16.59
N LEU A 11 -21.89 3.47 16.17
CA LEU A 11 -21.49 4.04 14.88
C LEU A 11 -19.98 4.28 14.81
N VAL A 12 -19.38 4.80 15.88
CA VAL A 12 -17.92 5.01 15.96
C VAL A 12 -17.18 3.68 15.93
N ASN A 13 -17.65 2.65 16.66
CA ASN A 13 -17.01 1.33 16.62
C ASN A 13 -17.08 0.73 15.21
N PHE A 14 -18.25 0.77 14.59
CA PHE A 14 -18.47 0.32 13.23
C PHE A 14 -17.54 1.02 12.23
N LEU A 15 -17.45 2.36 12.29
CA LEU A 15 -16.57 3.14 11.43
C LEU A 15 -15.09 2.91 11.72
N ASN A 16 -14.71 2.54 12.93
CA ASN A 16 -13.32 2.23 13.26
C ASN A 16 -12.86 0.90 12.65
N VAL A 17 -13.73 -0.12 12.70
CA VAL A 17 -13.47 -1.45 12.12
C VAL A 17 -13.49 -1.40 10.59
N TYR A 18 -14.58 -0.90 10.00
CA TYR A 18 -14.77 -0.85 8.54
C TYR A 18 -14.14 0.36 7.86
N GLY A 19 -13.76 1.42 8.59
CA GLY A 19 -13.09 2.57 8.02
C GLY A 19 -11.60 2.32 7.84
N PRO A 20 -10.76 2.78 8.79
CA PRO A 20 -9.32 2.66 8.65
C PRO A 20 -8.80 1.23 8.89
N GLY A 21 -9.41 0.45 9.80
CA GLY A 21 -8.85 -0.82 10.27
C GLY A 21 -8.56 -1.84 9.17
N LEU A 22 -9.59 -2.30 8.46
CA LEU A 22 -9.42 -3.26 7.36
C LEU A 22 -8.78 -2.61 6.11
N ALA A 23 -9.09 -1.35 5.83
CA ALA A 23 -8.59 -0.66 4.64
C ALA A 23 -7.07 -0.47 4.69
N ILE A 24 -6.50 -0.02 5.82
CA ILE A 24 -5.07 0.22 5.93
C ILE A 24 -4.25 -1.07 5.83
N LEU A 25 -4.74 -2.16 6.43
CA LEU A 25 -4.08 -3.47 6.35
C LEU A 25 -3.97 -3.93 4.89
N PHE A 26 -5.05 -3.77 4.12
CA PHE A 26 -5.04 -4.09 2.70
C PHE A 26 -4.07 -3.18 1.91
N VAL A 27 -4.11 -1.87 2.17
CA VAL A 27 -3.23 -0.89 1.49
C VAL A 27 -1.76 -1.21 1.74
N VAL A 28 -1.37 -1.45 2.99
CA VAL A 28 0.02 -1.76 3.36
C VAL A 28 0.46 -3.10 2.78
N PHE A 29 -0.44 -4.09 2.71
CA PHE A 29 -0.15 -5.36 2.03
C PHE A 29 0.16 -5.16 0.53
N VAL A 30 -0.69 -4.41 -0.19
CA VAL A 30 -0.47 -4.12 -1.61
C VAL A 30 0.80 -3.29 -1.82
N GLU A 31 1.07 -2.33 -0.95
CA GLU A 31 2.28 -1.51 -1.01
C GLU A 31 3.55 -2.37 -0.79
N ALA A 32 3.56 -3.23 0.23
CA ALA A 32 4.66 -4.14 0.49
C ALA A 32 4.88 -5.13 -0.66
N ALA A 33 3.81 -5.71 -1.21
CA ALA A 33 3.87 -6.56 -2.39
C ALA A 33 4.40 -5.79 -3.62
N GLY A 34 3.93 -4.55 -3.80
CA GLY A 34 4.40 -3.58 -4.78
C GLY A 34 5.91 -3.37 -4.73
N VAL A 35 6.43 -2.99 -3.57
CA VAL A 35 7.86 -2.69 -3.39
C VAL A 35 8.71 -3.94 -3.50
N PHE A 36 8.35 -5.04 -2.84
CA PHE A 36 9.25 -6.18 -2.73
C PHE A 36 9.18 -7.17 -3.90
N TRP A 37 8.03 -7.28 -4.59
CA TRP A 37 7.87 -8.16 -5.75
C TRP A 37 7.88 -7.41 -7.08
N PHE A 38 7.18 -6.27 -7.21
CA PHE A 38 7.15 -5.54 -8.49
C PHE A 38 8.38 -4.65 -8.68
N TYR A 39 8.72 -3.82 -7.69
CA TYR A 39 9.93 -3.00 -7.76
C TYR A 39 11.19 -3.84 -7.54
N GLY A 40 11.11 -4.84 -6.66
CA GLY A 40 12.16 -5.83 -6.42
C GLY A 40 13.09 -5.43 -5.27
N VAL A 41 13.38 -6.40 -4.40
CA VAL A 41 14.20 -6.18 -3.19
C VAL A 41 15.63 -5.76 -3.50
N GLU A 42 16.16 -6.14 -4.66
CA GLU A 42 17.50 -5.76 -5.11
C GLU A 42 17.58 -4.28 -5.46
N ASN A 43 16.58 -3.74 -6.16
CA ASN A 43 16.49 -2.31 -6.49
C ASN A 43 16.29 -1.51 -5.21
N PHE A 44 15.37 -1.94 -4.34
CA PHE A 44 15.15 -1.32 -3.04
C PHE A 44 16.43 -1.32 -2.16
N SER A 45 17.19 -2.41 -2.17
CA SER A 45 18.47 -2.47 -1.47
C SER A 45 19.52 -1.53 -2.06
N ALA A 46 19.50 -1.28 -3.36
CA ALA A 46 20.42 -0.36 -4.01
C ALA A 46 20.07 1.10 -3.67
N ASP A 47 18.78 1.43 -3.59
CA ASP A 47 18.34 2.75 -3.16
C ASP A 47 18.74 3.03 -1.70
N ILE A 48 18.58 2.05 -0.80
CA ILE A 48 19.05 2.16 0.59
C ILE A 48 20.58 2.34 0.64
N GLU A 49 21.32 1.61 -0.20
CA GLU A 49 22.77 1.75 -0.29
C GLU A 49 23.17 3.15 -0.75
N GLN A 50 22.43 3.75 -1.69
CA GLN A 50 22.65 5.13 -2.13
C GLN A 50 22.32 6.16 -1.03
N MET A 51 21.29 5.92 -0.22
CA MET A 51 20.88 6.84 0.85
C MET A 51 21.79 6.78 2.08
N LEU A 52 22.20 5.57 2.50
CA LEU A 52 22.96 5.36 3.74
C LEU A 52 24.45 5.07 3.49
N GLY A 53 24.88 4.86 2.24
CA GLY A 53 26.25 4.50 1.88
C GLY A 53 26.65 3.07 2.23
N LYS A 54 25.71 2.24 2.73
CA LYS A 54 25.95 0.84 3.09
C LYS A 54 24.82 -0.06 2.60
N LYS A 55 25.20 -1.19 2.02
CA LYS A 55 24.26 -2.18 1.51
C LYS A 55 23.64 -2.99 2.66
N PRO A 56 22.31 -3.11 2.75
CA PRO A 56 21.66 -3.94 3.76
C PRO A 56 21.99 -5.43 3.53
N SER A 57 22.20 -6.15 4.63
CA SER A 57 22.60 -7.56 4.65
C SER A 57 21.51 -8.49 4.08
N LEU A 58 21.89 -9.71 3.70
CA LEU A 58 20.97 -10.69 3.10
C LEU A 58 19.79 -11.05 4.02
N PHE A 59 19.99 -11.03 5.34
CA PHE A 59 18.93 -11.28 6.32
C PHE A 59 17.78 -10.27 6.17
N TRP A 60 18.10 -8.98 6.06
CA TRP A 60 17.10 -7.92 5.88
C TRP A 60 16.32 -8.07 4.58
N ARG A 61 16.99 -8.48 3.49
CA ARG A 61 16.34 -8.71 2.20
C ARG A 61 15.35 -9.86 2.23
N ILE A 62 15.70 -10.96 2.89
CA ILE A 62 14.79 -12.11 3.04
C ILE A 62 13.59 -11.72 3.89
N CYS A 63 13.82 -10.96 4.96
CA CYS A 63 12.76 -10.43 5.81
C CYS A 63 11.77 -9.57 5.01
N TRP A 64 12.28 -8.65 4.19
CA TRP A 64 11.44 -7.80 3.36
C TRP A 64 10.72 -8.55 2.24
N LYS A 65 11.40 -9.49 1.58
CA LYS A 65 10.81 -10.22 0.44
C LYS A 65 9.73 -11.23 0.84
N TYR A 66 9.89 -11.88 1.99
CA TYR A 66 9.03 -13.00 2.39
C TYR A 66 8.34 -12.79 3.72
N ILE A 67 9.07 -12.39 4.76
CA ILE A 67 8.52 -12.33 6.12
C ILE A 67 7.47 -11.22 6.23
N SER A 68 7.78 -10.01 5.77
CA SER A 68 6.88 -8.86 5.87
C SER A 68 5.57 -9.06 5.10
N PRO A 69 5.58 -9.43 3.80
CA PRO A 69 4.34 -9.71 3.06
C PRO A 69 3.54 -10.86 3.66
N THR A 70 4.20 -11.92 4.13
CA THR A 70 3.52 -13.07 4.74
C THR A 70 2.87 -12.67 6.06
N PHE A 71 3.55 -11.90 6.90
CA PHE A 71 3.01 -11.44 8.17
C PHE A 71 1.79 -10.53 7.98
N LEU A 72 1.87 -9.59 7.04
CA LEU A 72 0.75 -8.71 6.66
C LEU A 72 -0.42 -9.52 6.11
N PHE A 73 -0.15 -10.51 5.27
CA PHE A 73 -1.17 -11.40 4.73
C PHE A 73 -1.86 -12.22 5.84
N CYS A 74 -1.09 -12.78 6.78
CA CYS A 74 -1.65 -13.51 7.91
C CYS A 74 -2.56 -12.63 8.76
N ILE A 75 -2.14 -11.41 9.11
CA ILE A 75 -2.97 -10.48 9.86
C ILE A 75 -4.23 -10.13 9.08
N LEU A 76 -4.11 -9.86 7.77
CA LEU A 76 -5.27 -9.57 6.93
C LEU A 76 -6.29 -10.72 6.97
N ILE A 77 -5.85 -11.97 6.84
CA ILE A 77 -6.75 -13.13 6.92
C ILE A 77 -7.39 -13.26 8.30
N PHE A 78 -6.62 -13.09 9.37
CA PHE A 78 -7.19 -13.13 10.73
C PHE A 78 -8.18 -12.00 10.97
N SER A 79 -7.91 -10.79 10.48
CA SER A 79 -8.84 -9.66 10.56
C SER A 79 -10.10 -9.88 9.74
N LEU A 80 -10.02 -10.60 8.61
CA LEU A 80 -11.17 -10.98 7.79
C LEU A 80 -12.00 -12.10 8.41
N LEU A 81 -11.40 -13.00 9.20
CA LEU A 81 -12.12 -14.07 9.89
C LEU A 81 -12.75 -13.58 11.21
N GLY A 82 -12.04 -12.71 11.95
CA GLY A 82 -12.48 -12.16 13.23
C GLY A 82 -13.26 -10.85 13.13
N TYR A 83 -13.71 -10.43 11.93
CA TYR A 83 -14.35 -9.12 11.76
C TYR A 83 -15.67 -8.98 12.56
N GLU A 84 -16.38 -10.10 12.81
CA GLU A 84 -17.61 -10.12 13.61
C GLU A 84 -17.32 -9.85 15.09
N GLU A 85 -16.25 -10.44 15.63
CA GLU A 85 -15.81 -10.20 17.02
C GLU A 85 -15.39 -8.74 17.25
N MET A 86 -14.89 -8.06 16.20
CA MET A 86 -14.47 -6.64 16.29
C MET A 86 -15.64 -5.66 16.43
N LEU A 87 -16.84 -6.05 16.00
CA LEU A 87 -18.03 -5.18 16.00
C LEU A 87 -18.71 -5.10 17.37
N GLY A 88 -18.31 -5.97 18.31
CA GLY A 88 -18.80 -6.03 19.70
C GLY A 88 -19.99 -6.98 19.85
N GLU A 89 -19.99 -7.78 20.92
CA GLU A 89 -20.99 -8.86 21.14
C GLU A 89 -22.37 -8.35 21.59
N GLU A 90 -22.49 -7.08 21.97
CA GLU A 90 -23.71 -6.53 22.58
C GLU A 90 -24.74 -6.03 21.55
N TYR A 91 -24.37 -5.89 20.27
CA TYR A 91 -25.23 -5.35 19.22
C TYR A 91 -25.04 -6.08 17.88
N GLU A 92 -26.09 -6.74 17.40
CA GLU A 92 -26.12 -7.32 16.06
C GLU A 92 -26.37 -6.23 15.01
N TYR A 93 -25.39 -6.02 14.13
CA TYR A 93 -25.52 -5.08 13.02
C TYR A 93 -26.44 -5.67 11.94
N PRO A 94 -27.41 -4.90 11.43
CA PRO A 94 -28.25 -5.36 10.33
C PRO A 94 -27.43 -5.49 9.04
N GLU A 95 -27.86 -6.38 8.14
CA GLU A 95 -27.11 -6.73 6.92
C GLU A 95 -26.82 -5.53 6.01
N TRP A 96 -27.72 -4.53 5.96
CA TRP A 96 -27.50 -3.31 5.18
C TRP A 96 -26.31 -2.49 5.72
N SER A 97 -26.08 -2.51 7.04
CA SER A 97 -24.95 -1.83 7.66
C SER A 97 -23.66 -2.54 7.29
N VAL A 98 -23.62 -3.87 7.36
CA VAL A 98 -22.47 -4.67 6.95
C VAL A 98 -22.11 -4.40 5.48
N ALA A 99 -23.12 -4.37 4.59
CA ALA A 99 -22.92 -4.02 3.18
C ALA A 99 -22.36 -2.59 3.00
N ALA A 100 -22.85 -1.62 3.77
CA ALA A 100 -22.32 -0.26 3.77
C ALA A 100 -20.87 -0.18 4.28
N GLY A 101 -20.51 -0.99 5.27
CA GLY A 101 -19.14 -1.11 5.79
C GLY A 101 -18.17 -1.64 4.74
N TRP A 102 -18.56 -2.70 4.04
CA TRP A 102 -17.79 -3.22 2.91
C TRP A 102 -17.70 -2.24 1.74
N ALA A 103 -18.76 -1.48 1.46
CA ALA A 103 -18.69 -0.42 0.45
C ALA A 103 -17.67 0.66 0.83
N LEU A 104 -17.58 1.00 2.13
CA LEU A 104 -16.66 2.00 2.66
C LEU A 104 -15.20 1.51 2.61
N THR A 105 -14.93 0.25 2.98
CA THR A 105 -13.59 -0.36 2.82
C THR A 105 -13.18 -0.39 1.36
N LEU A 106 -14.05 -0.90 0.48
CA LEU A 106 -13.79 -1.04 -0.95
C LEU A 106 -13.59 0.30 -1.65
N SER A 107 -14.32 1.35 -1.24
CA SER A 107 -14.14 2.70 -1.79
C SER A 107 -12.71 3.20 -1.61
N SER A 108 -12.11 3.00 -0.43
CA SER A 108 -10.75 3.43 -0.13
C SER A 108 -9.72 2.58 -0.89
N VAL A 109 -9.96 1.27 -0.95
CA VAL A 109 -9.11 0.32 -1.67
C VAL A 109 -9.12 0.59 -3.19
N LEU A 110 -10.27 0.95 -3.77
CA LEU A 110 -10.43 1.23 -5.19
C LEU A 110 -9.68 2.48 -5.66
N CYS A 111 -9.33 3.41 -4.78
CA CYS A 111 -8.54 4.60 -5.14
C CYS A 111 -7.21 4.24 -5.80
N ILE A 112 -6.53 3.20 -5.29
CA ILE A 112 -5.21 2.75 -5.78
C ILE A 112 -5.30 2.18 -7.22
N PRO A 113 -6.11 1.14 -7.51
CA PRO A 113 -6.24 0.61 -8.86
C PRO A 113 -6.87 1.63 -9.82
N THR A 114 -7.80 2.48 -9.36
CA THR A 114 -8.36 3.55 -10.20
C THR A 114 -7.28 4.51 -10.67
N TYR A 115 -6.34 4.88 -9.79
CA TYR A 115 -5.20 5.71 -10.16
C TYR A 115 -4.28 5.02 -11.17
N VAL A 116 -3.99 3.73 -10.97
CA VAL A 116 -3.20 2.92 -11.92
C VAL A 116 -3.88 2.86 -13.29
N ILE A 117 -5.18 2.59 -13.33
CA ILE A 117 -5.98 2.54 -14.57
C ILE A 117 -6.01 3.91 -15.25
N TYR A 118 -6.21 5.00 -14.50
CA TYR A 118 -6.17 6.36 -15.05
C TYR A 118 -4.82 6.67 -15.69
N LYS A 119 -3.71 6.37 -15.00
CA LYS A 119 -2.35 6.57 -15.53
C LYS A 119 -2.10 5.70 -16.75
N PHE A 120 -2.62 4.48 -16.75
CA PHE A 120 -2.55 3.57 -17.89
C PHE A 120 -3.30 4.16 -19.08
N LEU A 121 -4.59 4.49 -18.95
CA LEU A 121 -5.41 5.02 -20.05
C LEU A 121 -4.84 6.30 -20.66
N LYS A 122 -4.30 7.22 -19.83
CA LYS A 122 -3.79 8.52 -20.29
C LYS A 122 -2.44 8.45 -21.01
N SER A 123 -1.69 7.36 -20.87
CA SER A 123 -0.34 7.22 -21.45
C SER A 123 -0.38 6.63 -22.87
N PRO A 124 -0.16 7.36 -23.97
CA PRO A 124 -0.25 6.78 -25.32
C PRO A 124 0.85 5.71 -25.58
N GLY A 125 0.49 4.51 -26.07
CA GLY A 125 1.45 3.46 -26.47
C GLY A 125 0.94 2.00 -26.40
N ASN A 126 1.81 1.04 -26.78
CA ASN A 126 1.58 -0.42 -26.70
C ASN A 126 1.53 -0.90 -25.23
N CYS A 127 0.73 -1.93 -24.90
CA CYS A 127 0.48 -2.36 -23.52
C CYS A 127 1.74 -2.74 -22.74
N GLU A 128 2.68 -3.47 -23.35
CA GLU A 128 3.94 -3.89 -22.69
C GLU A 128 4.88 -2.72 -22.42
N ASP A 129 5.01 -1.78 -23.36
CA ASP A 129 5.84 -0.59 -23.19
C ASP A 129 5.26 0.36 -22.13
N ARG A 130 3.93 0.49 -22.06
CA ARG A 130 3.23 1.27 -21.03
C ARG A 130 3.43 0.68 -19.64
N LEU A 131 3.34 -0.64 -19.51
CA LEU A 131 3.56 -1.33 -18.24
C LEU A 131 5.02 -1.16 -17.79
N ARG A 132 5.98 -1.43 -18.69
CA ARG A 132 7.42 -1.24 -18.42
C ARG A 132 7.80 0.21 -18.09
N ARG A 133 7.16 1.22 -18.70
CA ARG A 133 7.39 2.63 -18.39
C ARG A 133 6.80 3.04 -17.04
N THR A 134 5.64 2.48 -16.68
CA THR A 134 4.97 2.81 -15.41
C THR A 134 5.72 2.24 -14.20
N PHE A 135 6.38 1.09 -14.38
CA PHE A 135 7.19 0.45 -13.34
C PHE A 135 8.65 0.89 -13.31
N LYS A 136 9.09 1.79 -14.20
CA LYS A 136 10.41 2.41 -14.10
C LYS A 136 10.36 3.59 -13.11
N PRO A 137 11.22 3.63 -12.09
CA PRO A 137 11.33 4.79 -11.21
C PRO A 137 11.81 6.00 -12.01
N GLU A 138 11.34 7.18 -11.62
CA GLU A 138 11.75 8.44 -12.22
C GLU A 138 13.23 8.68 -11.91
N PRO A 139 14.07 9.03 -12.90
CA PRO A 139 15.49 9.20 -12.64
C PRO A 139 15.70 10.37 -11.68
N LEU A 140 16.43 10.11 -10.59
CA LEU A 140 16.75 11.08 -9.53
C LEU A 140 17.62 12.26 -10.00
N ILE A 141 18.11 12.22 -11.25
CA ILE A 141 18.98 13.23 -11.84
C ILE A 141 18.33 13.72 -13.14
N PRO A 142 18.01 15.02 -13.28
CA PRO A 142 17.74 15.62 -14.58
C PRO A 142 19.06 15.62 -15.38
N THR A 143 19.30 14.58 -16.18
CA THR A 143 20.53 14.43 -16.98
C THR A 143 20.58 15.33 -18.22
N ALA A 144 19.89 16.46 -18.24
CA ALA A 144 20.04 17.42 -19.33
C ALA A 144 19.71 18.85 -18.88
N ILE A 145 20.70 19.55 -18.31
CA ILE A 145 20.89 20.94 -18.74
C ILE A 145 21.65 20.84 -20.07
N PRO A 146 21.07 21.26 -21.20
CA PRO A 146 21.77 21.27 -22.49
C PRO A 146 22.95 22.25 -22.39
N GLY A 147 24.16 21.74 -22.16
CA GLY A 147 25.39 22.56 -22.11
C GLY A 147 26.44 22.23 -21.06
N GLN A 148 26.33 21.15 -20.27
CA GLN A 148 27.41 20.76 -19.35
C GLN A 148 28.04 19.42 -19.74
N LEU A 149 29.21 19.51 -20.37
CA LEU A 149 30.17 18.43 -20.55
C LEU A 149 30.61 17.94 -19.17
N TYR A 150 30.51 16.63 -18.92
CA TYR A 150 31.07 15.99 -17.74
C TYR A 150 32.61 16.02 -17.80
N THR A 151 33.23 17.12 -17.39
CA THR A 151 34.63 17.12 -16.94
C THR A 151 34.63 16.90 -15.43
N GLY A 152 34.86 15.67 -15.01
CA GLY A 152 34.91 15.29 -13.60
C GLY A 152 35.36 13.85 -13.43
N THR A 153 36.64 13.63 -13.70
CA THR A 153 37.43 12.46 -13.32
C THR A 153 37.18 12.06 -11.86
N ALA A 154 36.74 10.83 -11.62
CA ALA A 154 36.90 10.17 -10.33
C ALA A 154 38.11 9.23 -10.47
N VAL A 155 39.22 9.67 -9.87
CA VAL A 155 40.32 8.83 -9.40
C VAL A 155 39.89 8.20 -8.09
#